data_AF-A0A7U2NEE8-F1
#
_entry.id   AF-A0A7U2NEE8-F1
#
_cell.length_a   1.000
_cell.length_b   1.000
_cell.length_c   1.000
_cell.angle_alpha   90.00
_cell.angle_beta   90.00
_cell.angle_gamma   90.00
#
_symmetry.space_group_name_H-M   'P 1'
#
loop_
_entity.id
_entity.type
_entity.pdbx_description
1 polymer ?
#
loop_
_entity_poly.entity_id
_entity_poly.type
_entity_poly.pdbx_seq_one_letter_code
_entity_poly.pdbx_strand_id
1 'polypeptide(L)'
;MGKQIVFRLTEKRTPASWCISGGFAIKEGKGRKLINYYPGSDSHFVEDQTSDIPAQEVVFTYNDILSDPATEIVVDEDNKSLVSYLKAHPFFNERYKIHDEEELSKEKSANYDKISEAFSLIQESDEFKIQAIAIAILGMEAYGWSAAKCSATLKETATKNPDVIISKANSDNYESFLLSALAFGVGIVKEDVTGNEVIWNDNTQGVILRLAKGENGIEKLGDMLSDANNKTVLQEIGIRMKKYEKTSTEKGLATEDFAKVKIVVNEQARQIEELKAQLALASSKQIEGVTVTNYETVEPTKKLTLEEAQKAYIEQEKKDLPPAQKNNLDWILSKLNK
;
A
#
# COMPACT_ATOMS: atom_id res chain seq x y z
N MET A 1 18.11 23.64 31.98
CA MET A 1 16.74 23.09 32.04
C MET A 1 16.91 21.58 32.07
N GLY A 2 16.42 20.91 33.11
CA GLY A 2 16.46 19.46 33.21
C GLY A 2 15.68 18.83 32.05
N LYS A 3 16.02 17.59 31.69
CA LYS A 3 15.28 16.85 30.67
C LYS A 3 13.91 16.49 31.25
N GLN A 4 12.85 16.71 30.48
CA GLN A 4 11.48 16.46 30.92
C GLN A 4 10.96 15.16 30.30
N ILE A 5 10.15 14.43 31.06
CA ILE A 5 9.42 13.25 30.61
C ILE A 5 7.94 13.59 30.64
N VAL A 6 7.26 13.41 29.51
CA VAL A 6 5.82 13.65 29.39
C VAL A 6 5.09 12.31 29.51
N PHE A 7 4.15 12.21 30.44
CA PHE A 7 3.23 11.07 30.54
C PHE A 7 1.85 11.51 30.07
N ARG A 8 1.26 10.78 29.12
CA ARG A 8 0.00 11.15 28.47
C ARG A 8 -1.01 10.02 28.53
N LEU A 9 -2.29 10.37 28.72
CA LEU A 9 -3.38 9.39 28.66
C LEU A 9 -3.47 8.71 27.29
N THR A 10 -3.73 7.40 27.27
CA THR A 10 -3.85 6.57 26.05
C THR A 10 -5.28 6.52 25.50
N GLU A 11 -6.30 6.72 26.34
CA GLU A 11 -7.69 6.72 25.91
C GLU A 11 -8.00 7.99 25.07
N LYS A 12 -8.95 7.91 24.12
CA LYS A 12 -9.55 9.09 23.43
C LYS A 12 -10.29 10.05 24.39
N ARG A 13 -10.16 9.85 25.70
CA ARG A 13 -10.75 10.67 26.75
C ARG A 13 -9.70 11.68 27.17
N THR A 14 -9.98 12.94 26.90
CA THR A 14 -9.20 14.09 27.34
C THR A 14 -9.97 14.86 28.43
N PRO A 15 -10.17 14.28 29.63
CA PRO A 15 -10.83 15.00 30.71
C PRO A 15 -9.98 16.22 31.08
N ALA A 16 -10.65 17.29 31.55
CA ALA A 16 -9.99 18.52 31.99
C ALA A 16 -8.86 18.26 33.02
N SER A 17 -9.07 17.26 33.88
CA SER A 17 -8.03 16.70 34.74
C SER A 17 -8.28 15.21 34.99
N TRP A 18 -7.21 14.47 35.25
CA TRP A 18 -7.28 13.08 35.70
C TRP A 18 -6.25 12.84 36.80
N CYS A 19 -6.67 12.29 37.92
CA CYS A 19 -5.80 12.07 39.07
C CYS A 19 -5.55 10.57 39.28
N ILE A 20 -4.35 10.24 39.74
CA ILE A 20 -4.02 8.92 40.28
C ILE A 20 -3.56 9.04 41.72
N SER A 21 -4.02 8.09 42.54
CA SER A 21 -3.71 8.03 43.95
C SER A 21 -3.47 6.59 44.37
N GLY A 22 -2.29 6.34 44.94
CA GLY A 22 -1.90 5.03 45.44
C GLY A 22 -1.97 3.88 44.41
N GLY A 23 -1.41 2.75 44.77
CA GLY A 23 -1.51 1.58 43.91
C GLY A 23 -0.75 0.41 44.48
N PHE A 24 -0.59 -0.62 43.66
CA PHE A 24 0.24 -1.76 44.03
C PHE A 24 1.21 -2.09 42.90
N ALA A 25 2.50 -2.12 43.20
CA ALA A 25 3.54 -2.54 42.26
C ALA A 25 4.34 -3.73 42.80
N ILE A 26 5.04 -4.41 41.91
CA ILE A 26 5.94 -5.50 42.30
C ILE A 26 7.26 -4.88 42.76
N LYS A 27 7.67 -5.21 43.98
CA LYS A 27 9.00 -4.92 44.52
C LYS A 27 9.85 -6.18 44.39
N GLU A 28 11.03 -6.06 43.78
CA GLU A 28 11.93 -7.19 43.58
C GLU A 28 12.20 -7.94 44.89
N GLY A 29 12.03 -9.27 44.85
CA GLY A 29 12.21 -10.15 46.02
C GLY A 29 11.17 -10.01 47.15
N LYS A 30 10.26 -9.03 47.09
CA LYS A 30 9.27 -8.75 48.16
C LYS A 30 7.81 -8.84 47.71
N GLY A 31 7.57 -9.10 46.43
CA GLY A 31 6.23 -9.29 45.87
C GLY A 31 5.44 -7.99 45.72
N ARG A 32 4.11 -8.08 45.68
CA ARG A 32 3.22 -6.94 45.48
C ARG A 32 3.16 -6.07 46.73
N LYS A 33 3.50 -4.79 46.59
CA LYS A 33 3.57 -3.81 47.69
C LYS A 33 2.79 -2.56 47.34
N LEU A 34 2.29 -1.89 48.37
CA LEU A 34 1.58 -0.62 48.23
C LEU A 34 2.57 0.46 47.78
N ILE A 35 2.17 1.24 46.79
CA ILE A 35 2.91 2.38 46.29
C ILE A 35 2.08 3.66 46.45
N ASN A 36 2.75 4.78 46.63
CA ASN A 36 2.16 6.10 46.60
C ASN A 36 3.23 7.13 46.21
N TYR A 37 2.81 8.35 45.85
CA TYR A 37 3.76 9.40 45.55
C TYR A 37 4.05 10.24 46.80
N TYR A 38 5.33 10.29 47.18
CA TYR A 38 5.85 11.07 48.30
C TYR A 38 6.88 12.07 47.76
N PRO A 39 6.53 13.37 47.66
CA PRO A 39 7.43 14.38 47.13
C PRO A 39 8.75 14.44 47.89
N GLY A 40 9.87 14.41 47.18
CA GLY A 40 11.22 14.47 47.77
C GLY A 40 11.70 13.17 48.43
N SER A 41 10.93 12.09 48.38
CA SER A 41 11.39 10.76 48.80
C SER A 41 12.23 10.09 47.71
N ASP A 42 13.06 9.11 48.08
CA ASP A 42 13.83 8.28 47.16
C ASP A 42 13.05 7.03 46.68
N SER A 43 11.96 6.66 47.37
CA SER A 43 11.15 5.49 47.05
C SER A 43 9.69 5.87 46.86
N HIS A 44 8.98 5.08 46.05
CA HIS A 44 7.53 5.16 45.85
C HIS A 44 6.78 4.07 46.63
N PHE A 45 7.49 3.14 47.27
CA PHE A 45 6.87 2.13 48.13
C PHE A 45 6.57 2.72 49.50
N VAL A 46 5.37 2.45 50.01
CA VAL A 46 4.90 3.00 51.29
C VAL A 46 5.75 2.50 52.48
N GLU A 47 6.20 1.25 52.41
CA GLU A 47 7.01 0.63 53.48
C GLU A 47 8.43 1.21 53.61
N ASP A 48 8.93 1.92 52.60
CA ASP A 48 10.27 2.52 52.61
C ASP A 48 10.27 3.99 53.03
N GLN A 49 9.10 4.56 53.32
CA GLN A 49 8.99 5.98 53.67
C GLN A 49 9.49 6.25 55.08
N THR A 50 10.47 7.14 55.18
CA THR A 50 11.03 7.62 56.46
C THR A 50 10.70 9.08 56.75
N SER A 51 10.03 9.78 55.82
CA SER A 51 9.67 11.19 55.96
C SER A 51 8.23 11.36 56.47
N ASP A 52 7.99 12.44 57.21
CA ASP A 52 6.64 12.82 57.69
C ASP A 52 5.78 13.48 56.58
N ILE A 53 6.26 13.52 55.34
CA ILE A 53 5.57 14.16 54.22
C ILE A 53 4.40 13.26 53.81
N PRO A 54 3.15 13.78 53.79
CA PRO A 54 2.00 12.99 53.37
C PRO A 54 2.08 12.68 51.87
N ALA A 55 1.51 11.54 51.49
CA ALA A 55 1.37 11.18 50.08
C ALA A 55 0.52 12.23 49.33
N GLN A 56 0.87 12.46 48.06
CA GLN A 56 0.17 13.38 47.18
C GLN A 56 -0.45 12.65 46.00
N GLU A 57 -1.62 13.11 45.55
CA GLU A 57 -2.20 12.67 44.30
C GLU A 57 -1.44 13.27 43.13
N VAL A 58 -1.25 12.47 42.08
CA VAL A 58 -0.61 12.93 40.84
C VAL A 58 -1.69 13.33 39.85
N VAL A 59 -1.67 14.59 39.43
CA VAL A 59 -2.70 15.19 38.57
C VAL A 59 -2.16 15.35 37.15
N PHE A 60 -2.85 14.75 36.19
CA PHE A 60 -2.70 15.01 34.78
C PHE A 60 -3.63 16.16 34.41
N THR A 61 -3.12 17.13 33.68
CA THR A 61 -3.86 18.34 33.28
C THR A 61 -4.13 18.31 31.79
N TYR A 62 -5.33 18.71 31.38
CA TYR A 62 -5.61 18.91 29.96
C TYR A 62 -4.79 20.07 29.40
N ASN A 63 -3.98 19.75 28.40
CA ASN A 63 -3.20 20.69 27.64
C ASN A 63 -3.93 20.95 26.31
N ASP A 64 -4.41 22.18 26.12
CA ASP A 64 -5.21 22.58 24.95
C ASP A 64 -4.36 23.14 23.80
N ILE A 65 -3.16 22.59 23.62
CA ILE A 65 -2.33 22.95 22.46
C ILE A 65 -3.06 22.50 21.20
N LEU A 66 -3.44 23.46 20.35
CA LEU A 66 -4.25 23.29 19.14
C LEU A 66 -3.79 22.16 18.20
N SER A 67 -2.48 21.87 18.18
CA SER A 67 -1.90 20.83 17.32
C SER A 67 -2.00 19.42 17.89
N ASP A 68 -2.15 19.27 19.21
CA ASP A 68 -2.13 17.96 19.89
C ASP A 68 -2.77 18.03 21.29
N PRO A 69 -4.10 18.26 21.38
CA PRO A 69 -4.78 18.38 22.66
C PRO A 69 -4.77 17.06 23.42
N ALA A 70 -4.25 17.07 24.65
CA ALA A 70 -4.13 15.85 25.45
C ALA A 70 -4.09 16.13 26.95
N THR A 71 -4.54 15.16 27.74
CA THR A 71 -4.39 15.18 29.19
C THR A 71 -3.06 14.52 29.57
N GLU A 72 -2.13 15.32 30.12
CA GLU A 72 -0.74 14.92 30.35
C GLU A 72 -0.16 15.50 31.65
N ILE A 73 0.96 14.94 32.08
CA ILE A 73 1.80 15.49 33.14
C ILE A 73 3.24 15.57 32.63
N VAL A 74 3.85 16.74 32.83
CA VAL A 74 5.27 16.98 32.53
C VAL A 74 6.05 16.82 33.81
N VAL A 75 6.98 15.86 33.83
CA VAL A 75 7.78 15.52 35.00
C VAL A 75 9.24 15.78 34.69
N ASP A 76 9.96 16.45 35.59
CA ASP A 76 11.42 16.55 35.49
C ASP A 76 12.05 15.16 35.70
N GLU A 77 12.97 14.75 34.82
CA GLU A 77 13.68 13.47 34.91
C GLU A 77 14.45 13.33 36.23
N ASP A 78 14.83 14.45 36.86
CA ASP A 78 15.48 14.46 38.18
C ASP A 78 14.53 14.06 39.32
N ASN A 79 13.20 14.15 39.14
CA ASN A 79 12.22 13.66 40.09
C ASN A 79 12.04 12.14 39.97
N LYS A 80 13.09 11.40 40.35
CA LYS A 80 13.17 9.93 40.24
C LYS A 80 12.03 9.22 40.95
N SER A 81 11.54 9.76 42.06
CA SER A 81 10.41 9.18 42.80
C SER A 81 9.10 9.26 42.02
N LEU A 82 8.77 10.43 41.46
CA LEU A 82 7.56 10.57 40.64
C LEU A 82 7.65 9.74 39.36
N VAL A 83 8.80 9.74 38.68
CA VAL A 83 9.03 8.94 37.47
C VAL A 83 8.91 7.44 37.78
N SER A 84 9.50 6.98 38.88
CA SER A 84 9.42 5.57 39.29
C SER A 84 8.01 5.17 39.70
N TYR A 85 7.31 6.03 40.45
CA TYR A 85 5.91 5.83 40.81
C TYR A 85 5.02 5.68 39.56
N LEU A 86 5.15 6.59 38.60
CA LEU A 86 4.38 6.57 37.35
C LEU A 86 4.67 5.33 36.51
N LYS A 87 5.94 4.90 36.40
CA LYS A 87 6.30 3.68 35.65
C LYS A 87 5.87 2.39 36.35
N ALA A 88 5.84 2.38 37.68
CA ALA A 88 5.46 1.21 38.47
C ALA A 88 3.94 1.07 38.68
N HIS A 89 3.18 2.12 38.40
CA HIS A 89 1.74 2.14 38.62
C HIS A 89 1.03 1.10 37.71
N PRO A 90 0.00 0.38 38.19
CA PRO A 90 -0.76 -0.58 37.38
C PRO A 90 -1.37 0.00 36.10
N PHE A 91 -1.65 1.30 36.09
CA PHE A 91 -2.22 2.00 34.94
C PHE A 91 -1.20 2.41 33.88
N PHE A 92 0.10 2.23 34.13
CA PHE A 92 1.14 2.48 33.15
C PHE A 92 1.02 1.48 32.00
N ASN A 93 1.09 1.97 30.75
CA ASN A 93 0.78 1.26 29.50
C ASN A 93 -0.68 0.81 29.32
N GLU A 94 -1.55 0.97 30.32
CA GLU A 94 -2.99 0.72 30.18
C GLU A 94 -3.76 2.02 29.92
N ARG A 95 -3.64 2.99 30.84
CA ARG A 95 -4.37 4.28 30.78
C ARG A 95 -3.50 5.46 30.43
N TYR A 96 -2.19 5.35 30.63
CA TYR A 96 -1.22 6.36 30.22
C TYR A 96 0.11 5.74 29.86
N LYS A 97 0.85 6.39 28.97
CA LYS A 97 2.20 6.00 28.55
C LYS A 97 3.13 7.20 28.50
N ILE A 98 4.43 6.95 28.38
CA ILE A 98 5.38 8.03 28.08
C ILE A 98 5.08 8.51 26.66
N HIS A 99 4.94 9.82 26.50
CA HIS A 99 4.77 10.46 25.21
C HIS A 99 6.16 10.65 24.59
N ASP A 100 6.42 9.92 23.52
CA ASP A 100 7.57 10.10 22.65
C ASP A 100 7.08 10.76 21.35
N GLU A 101 7.47 12.02 21.16
CA GLU A 101 7.11 12.80 19.98
C GLU A 101 7.67 12.19 18.69
N GLU A 102 8.84 11.55 18.75
CA GLU A 102 9.41 10.87 17.59
C GLU A 102 8.61 9.61 17.24
N GLU A 103 8.20 8.82 18.24
CA GLU A 103 7.40 7.61 18.01
C GLU A 103 6.04 7.96 17.41
N LEU A 104 5.35 8.97 17.94
CA LEU A 104 4.07 9.43 17.40
C LEU A 104 4.21 10.04 16.01
N SER A 105 5.30 10.77 15.75
CA SER A 105 5.59 11.30 14.42
C SER A 105 5.86 10.17 13.42
N LYS A 106 6.57 9.11 13.84
CA LYS A 106 6.78 7.90 13.03
C LYS A 106 5.46 7.17 12.75
N GLU A 107 4.62 6.97 13.76
CA GLU A 107 3.29 6.35 13.60
C GLU A 107 2.39 7.17 12.65
N LYS A 108 2.35 8.50 12.83
CA LYS A 108 1.60 9.42 11.94
C LYS A 108 2.14 9.36 10.52
N SER A 109 3.46 9.40 10.33
CA SER A 109 4.10 9.28 9.01
C SER A 109 3.75 7.97 8.34
N ALA A 110 3.90 6.84 9.05
CA ALA A 110 3.57 5.52 8.52
C ALA A 110 2.09 5.42 8.12
N ASN A 111 1.18 6.05 8.89
CA ASN A 111 -0.23 6.11 8.51
C ASN A 111 -0.46 6.96 7.25
N TYR A 112 0.23 8.09 7.09
CA TYR A 112 0.15 8.88 5.85
C TYR A 112 0.72 8.14 4.64
N ASP A 113 1.79 7.37 4.83
CA ASP A 113 2.36 6.53 3.77
C ASP A 113 1.33 5.49 3.31
N LYS A 114 0.64 4.83 4.25
CA LYS A 114 -0.46 3.91 3.93
C LYS A 114 -1.62 4.59 3.21
N ILE A 115 -2.00 5.80 3.63
CA ILE A 115 -3.06 6.58 2.95
C ILE A 115 -2.64 6.89 1.51
N SER A 116 -1.40 7.29 1.30
CA SER A 116 -0.85 7.57 -0.02
C SER A 116 -0.82 6.32 -0.91
N GLU A 117 -0.38 5.18 -0.36
CA GLU A 117 -0.41 3.89 -1.03
C GLU A 117 -1.85 3.49 -1.42
N ALA A 118 -2.79 3.57 -0.48
CA ALA A 118 -4.20 3.28 -0.74
C ALA A 118 -4.78 4.18 -1.86
N PHE A 119 -4.44 5.47 -1.88
CA PHE A 119 -4.85 6.36 -2.97
C PHE A 119 -4.28 5.96 -4.33
N SER A 120 -3.02 5.53 -4.37
CA SER A 120 -2.39 5.09 -5.62
C SER A 120 -3.07 3.87 -6.23
N LEU A 121 -3.57 2.95 -5.39
CA LEU A 121 -4.26 1.73 -5.82
C LEU A 121 -5.67 1.98 -6.37
N ILE A 122 -6.32 3.07 -5.98
CA ILE A 122 -7.69 3.42 -6.42
C ILE A 122 -7.73 4.57 -7.43
N GLN A 123 -6.57 5.07 -7.86
CA GLN A 123 -6.49 6.19 -8.80
C GLN A 123 -6.83 5.72 -10.21
N GLU A 124 -8.04 6.02 -10.66
CA GLU A 124 -8.50 5.74 -12.02
C GLU A 124 -9.43 6.86 -12.51
N SER A 125 -9.50 7.00 -13.83
CA SER A 125 -10.25 8.03 -14.54
C SER A 125 -11.47 7.48 -15.27
N ASP A 126 -11.42 6.22 -15.69
CA ASP A 126 -12.53 5.55 -16.37
C ASP A 126 -13.67 5.21 -15.40
N GLU A 127 -14.88 5.63 -15.74
CA GLU A 127 -16.06 5.46 -14.89
C GLU A 127 -16.38 4.00 -14.57
N PHE A 128 -16.27 3.09 -15.56
CA PHE A 128 -16.55 1.68 -15.37
C PHE A 128 -15.48 1.01 -14.51
N LYS A 129 -14.21 1.40 -14.69
CA LYS A 129 -13.14 0.89 -13.83
C LYS A 129 -13.26 1.39 -12.40
N ILE A 130 -13.63 2.65 -12.18
CA ILE A 130 -13.87 3.17 -10.81
C ILE A 130 -14.98 2.37 -10.12
N GLN A 131 -16.06 2.05 -10.84
CA GLN A 131 -17.14 1.21 -10.33
C GLN A 131 -16.66 -0.22 -10.03
N ALA A 132 -15.87 -0.81 -10.94
CA ALA A 132 -15.31 -2.15 -10.75
C ALA A 132 -14.36 -2.22 -9.54
N ILE A 133 -13.49 -1.21 -9.36
CA ILE A 133 -12.61 -1.09 -8.19
C ILE A 133 -13.45 -0.99 -6.91
N ALA A 134 -14.52 -0.19 -6.92
CA ALA A 134 -15.40 -0.06 -5.77
C ALA A 134 -16.09 -1.39 -5.42
N ILE A 135 -16.57 -2.13 -6.41
CA ILE A 135 -17.17 -3.46 -6.18
C ILE A 135 -16.12 -4.46 -5.68
N ALA A 136 -14.91 -4.45 -6.23
CA ALA A 136 -13.84 -5.37 -5.82
C ALA A 136 -13.38 -5.12 -4.37
N ILE A 137 -13.36 -3.87 -3.93
CA ILE A 137 -12.83 -3.48 -2.61
C ILE A 137 -13.94 -3.41 -1.55
N LEU A 138 -15.04 -2.72 -1.85
CA LEU A 138 -16.16 -2.46 -0.93
C LEU A 138 -17.25 -3.54 -1.03
N GLY A 139 -17.18 -4.42 -2.03
CA GLY A 139 -18.13 -5.51 -2.24
C GLY A 139 -19.40 -5.08 -2.98
N MET A 140 -20.40 -5.96 -2.92
CA MET A 140 -21.68 -5.81 -3.64
C MET A 140 -22.50 -4.58 -3.26
N GLU A 141 -22.24 -3.95 -2.13
CA GLU A 141 -22.90 -2.71 -1.74
C GLU A 141 -22.63 -1.58 -2.74
N ALA A 142 -21.48 -1.60 -3.41
CA ALA A 142 -21.10 -0.64 -4.44
C ALA A 142 -21.79 -0.90 -5.80
N TYR A 143 -22.46 -2.03 -5.96
CA TYR A 143 -23.14 -2.36 -7.21
C TYR A 143 -24.29 -1.39 -7.48
N GLY A 144 -24.28 -0.79 -8.68
CA GLY A 144 -25.27 0.22 -9.09
C GLY A 144 -25.00 1.64 -8.57
N TRP A 145 -23.90 1.88 -7.84
CA TRP A 145 -23.49 3.25 -7.52
C TRP A 145 -22.96 3.98 -8.76
N SER A 146 -23.11 5.30 -8.78
CA SER A 146 -22.45 6.13 -9.80
C SER A 146 -20.94 6.18 -9.58
N ALA A 147 -20.16 6.38 -10.65
CA ALA A 147 -18.70 6.52 -10.57
C ALA A 147 -18.26 7.60 -9.56
N ALA A 148 -18.99 8.72 -9.49
CA ALA A 148 -18.74 9.78 -8.52
C ALA A 148 -18.90 9.31 -7.07
N LYS A 149 -19.96 8.55 -6.76
CA LYS A 149 -20.19 7.99 -5.42
C LYS A 149 -19.12 6.95 -5.08
N CYS A 150 -18.80 6.05 -6.02
CA CYS A 150 -17.72 5.07 -5.87
C CYS A 150 -16.38 5.74 -5.55
N SER A 151 -16.00 6.76 -6.33
CA SER A 151 -14.76 7.51 -6.11
C SER A 151 -14.73 8.19 -4.75
N ALA A 152 -15.83 8.85 -4.35
CA ALA A 152 -15.91 9.52 -3.06
C ALA A 152 -15.79 8.53 -1.89
N THR A 153 -16.53 7.42 -1.92
CA THR A 153 -16.51 6.42 -0.84
C THR A 153 -15.19 5.66 -0.78
N LEU A 154 -14.55 5.36 -1.91
CA LEU A 154 -13.20 4.79 -1.94
C LEU A 154 -12.18 5.74 -1.31
N LYS A 155 -12.23 7.03 -1.63
CA LYS A 155 -11.32 8.04 -1.04
C LYS A 155 -11.56 8.23 0.46
N GLU A 156 -12.82 8.23 0.89
CA GLU A 156 -13.18 8.27 2.30
C GLU A 156 -12.64 7.05 3.05
N THR A 157 -12.78 5.86 2.46
CA THR A 157 -12.26 4.60 3.01
C THR A 157 -10.75 4.60 3.07
N ALA A 158 -10.06 5.11 2.03
CA ALA A 158 -8.60 5.26 2.00
C ALA A 158 -8.10 6.15 3.14
N THR A 159 -8.85 7.20 3.47
CA THR A 159 -8.49 8.14 4.53
C THR A 159 -8.73 7.57 5.92
N LYS A 160 -9.85 6.87 6.12
CA LYS A 160 -10.27 6.37 7.43
C LYS A 160 -9.61 5.04 7.79
N ASN A 161 -9.53 4.12 6.83
CA ASN A 161 -9.08 2.74 7.00
C ASN A 161 -8.26 2.27 5.77
N PRO A 162 -7.06 2.83 5.53
CA PRO A 162 -6.24 2.52 4.35
C PRO A 162 -5.90 1.03 4.23
N ASP A 163 -5.72 0.34 5.36
CA ASP A 163 -5.40 -1.09 5.40
C ASP A 163 -6.46 -1.97 4.72
N VAL A 164 -7.74 -1.55 4.71
CA VAL A 164 -8.81 -2.30 4.03
C VAL A 164 -8.62 -2.29 2.51
N ILE A 165 -8.21 -1.14 1.96
CA ILE A 165 -7.92 -0.99 0.52
C ILE A 165 -6.68 -1.80 0.15
N ILE A 166 -5.60 -1.61 0.90
CA ILE A 166 -4.31 -2.28 0.63
C ILE A 166 -4.46 -3.80 0.71
N SER A 167 -5.10 -4.31 1.77
CA SER A 167 -5.28 -5.76 1.94
C SER A 167 -6.17 -6.38 0.86
N LYS A 168 -7.21 -5.67 0.40
CA LYS A 168 -8.08 -6.14 -0.69
C LYS A 168 -7.43 -6.04 -2.06
N ALA A 169 -6.66 -4.99 -2.33
CA ALA A 169 -5.94 -4.84 -3.60
C ALA A 169 -4.79 -5.84 -3.75
N ASN A 170 -4.15 -6.22 -2.63
CA ASN A 170 -3.05 -7.19 -2.60
C ASN A 170 -3.52 -8.65 -2.44
N SER A 171 -4.83 -8.92 -2.49
CA SER A 171 -5.31 -10.31 -2.41
C SER A 171 -5.07 -11.05 -3.73
N ASP A 172 -4.74 -12.34 -3.65
CA ASP A 172 -4.41 -13.18 -4.82
C ASP A 172 -5.53 -13.21 -5.89
N ASN A 173 -6.78 -12.97 -5.47
CA ASN A 173 -7.96 -12.98 -6.33
C ASN A 173 -8.41 -11.57 -6.78
N TYR A 174 -7.71 -10.49 -6.39
CA TYR A 174 -8.14 -9.12 -6.67
C TYR A 174 -8.32 -8.88 -8.17
N GLU A 175 -7.35 -9.26 -9.00
CA GLU A 175 -7.41 -9.06 -10.45
C GLU A 175 -8.59 -9.80 -11.09
N SER A 176 -8.86 -11.04 -10.65
CA SER A 176 -9.98 -11.84 -11.14
C SER A 176 -11.33 -11.25 -10.74
N PHE A 177 -11.45 -10.75 -9.50
CA PHE A 177 -12.64 -10.05 -9.02
C PHE A 177 -12.86 -8.71 -9.74
N LEU A 178 -11.79 -7.93 -9.92
CA LEU A 178 -11.83 -6.67 -10.65
C LEU A 178 -12.28 -6.89 -12.09
N LEU A 179 -11.71 -7.90 -12.76
CA LEU A 179 -12.09 -8.26 -14.13
C LEU A 179 -13.56 -8.70 -14.22
N SER A 180 -14.02 -9.50 -13.26
CA SER A 180 -15.43 -9.90 -13.16
C SER A 180 -16.34 -8.70 -13.00
N ALA A 181 -16.07 -7.83 -12.02
CA ALA A 181 -16.85 -6.63 -11.76
C ALA A 181 -16.88 -5.69 -12.97
N LEU A 182 -15.75 -5.56 -13.67
CA LEU A 182 -15.66 -4.75 -14.89
C LEU A 182 -16.45 -5.37 -16.05
N ALA A 183 -16.41 -6.69 -16.22
CA ALA A 183 -17.20 -7.38 -17.25
C ALA A 183 -18.72 -7.20 -17.03
N PHE A 184 -19.17 -7.18 -15.77
CA PHE A 184 -20.55 -6.85 -15.42
C PHE A 184 -20.85 -5.37 -15.64
N GLY A 185 -19.98 -4.46 -15.19
CA GLY A 185 -20.17 -3.02 -15.29
C GLY A 185 -20.25 -2.51 -16.74
N VAL A 186 -19.40 -3.05 -17.62
CA VAL A 186 -19.42 -2.75 -19.07
C VAL A 186 -20.58 -3.48 -19.78
N GLY A 187 -21.17 -4.49 -19.13
CA GLY A 187 -22.29 -5.26 -19.67
C GLY A 187 -21.87 -6.30 -20.72
N ILE A 188 -20.70 -6.91 -20.57
CA ILE A 188 -20.24 -8.06 -21.38
C ILE A 188 -20.88 -9.35 -20.91
N VAL A 189 -21.06 -9.46 -19.60
CA VAL A 189 -21.74 -10.55 -18.92
C VAL A 189 -22.91 -10.00 -18.12
N LYS A 190 -23.91 -10.85 -17.85
CA LYS A 190 -25.01 -10.54 -16.94
C LYS A 190 -25.50 -11.81 -16.28
N GLU A 191 -26.26 -11.66 -15.22
CA GLU A 191 -27.10 -12.75 -14.72
C GLU A 191 -28.30 -12.95 -15.65
N ASP A 192 -28.70 -14.21 -15.81
CA ASP A 192 -29.93 -14.56 -16.50
C ASP A 192 -31.16 -14.03 -15.76
N VAL A 193 -32.33 -14.07 -16.39
CA VAL A 193 -33.56 -13.54 -15.79
C VAL A 193 -33.93 -14.26 -14.49
N THR A 194 -33.51 -15.52 -14.34
CA THR A 194 -33.79 -16.30 -13.13
C THR A 194 -32.77 -16.09 -12.01
N GLY A 195 -31.66 -15.41 -12.27
CA GLY A 195 -30.57 -15.16 -11.32
C GLY A 195 -29.81 -16.43 -10.92
N ASN A 196 -29.87 -17.48 -11.76
CA ASN A 196 -29.24 -18.77 -11.49
C ASN A 196 -28.07 -19.08 -12.44
N GLU A 197 -27.80 -18.23 -13.42
CA GLU A 197 -26.71 -18.42 -14.37
C GLU A 197 -26.05 -17.09 -14.71
N VAL A 198 -24.72 -17.08 -14.83
CA VAL A 198 -23.99 -15.97 -15.48
C VAL A 198 -23.86 -16.32 -16.96
N ILE A 199 -24.35 -15.42 -17.81
CA ILE A 199 -24.43 -15.62 -19.26
C ILE A 199 -23.72 -14.48 -19.99
N TRP A 200 -23.32 -14.75 -21.23
CA TRP A 200 -22.87 -13.71 -22.14
C TRP A 200 -24.01 -12.73 -22.47
N ASN A 201 -23.76 -11.43 -22.37
CA ASN A 201 -24.72 -10.40 -22.71
C ASN A 201 -24.67 -10.05 -24.21
N ASP A 202 -24.87 -11.06 -25.05
CA ASP A 202 -24.94 -10.93 -26.50
C ASP A 202 -26.09 -11.79 -27.08
N ASN A 203 -26.15 -11.88 -28.41
CA ASN A 203 -27.17 -12.67 -29.10
C ASN A 203 -26.96 -14.18 -28.99
N THR A 204 -25.81 -14.65 -28.49
CA THR A 204 -25.51 -16.08 -28.33
C THR A 204 -25.97 -16.63 -26.99
N GLN A 205 -26.09 -15.78 -25.95
CA GLN A 205 -26.58 -16.12 -24.59
C GLN A 205 -26.00 -17.43 -24.04
N GLY A 206 -24.73 -17.73 -24.33
CA GLY A 206 -24.08 -18.93 -23.80
C GLY A 206 -23.90 -18.83 -22.28
N VAL A 207 -24.15 -19.94 -21.58
CA VAL A 207 -23.94 -20.05 -20.13
C VAL A 207 -22.44 -20.12 -19.84
N ILE A 208 -21.97 -19.26 -18.94
CA ILE A 208 -20.58 -19.21 -18.47
C ILE A 208 -20.45 -20.08 -17.22
N LEU A 209 -21.30 -19.83 -16.23
CA LEU A 209 -21.36 -20.61 -14.99
C LEU A 209 -22.77 -20.60 -14.40
N ARG A 210 -23.06 -21.62 -13.59
CA ARG A 210 -24.32 -21.72 -12.84
C ARG A 210 -24.12 -21.25 -11.42
N LEU A 211 -25.10 -20.52 -10.91
CA LEU A 211 -25.18 -19.98 -9.56
C LEU A 211 -26.16 -20.79 -8.74
N ALA A 212 -25.80 -21.07 -7.49
CA ALA A 212 -26.78 -21.53 -6.51
C ALA A 212 -27.64 -20.35 -6.03
N LYS A 213 -28.81 -20.66 -5.46
CA LYS A 213 -29.74 -19.64 -4.97
C LYS A 213 -29.07 -18.75 -3.91
N GLY A 214 -29.00 -17.45 -4.19
CA GLY A 214 -28.43 -16.44 -3.30
C GLY A 214 -26.92 -16.23 -3.48
N GLU A 215 -26.28 -16.92 -4.42
CA GLU A 215 -24.91 -16.59 -4.82
C GLU A 215 -24.88 -15.36 -5.73
N ASN A 216 -23.77 -14.63 -5.67
CA ASN A 216 -23.56 -13.45 -6.48
C ASN A 216 -22.76 -13.77 -7.75
N GLY A 217 -23.26 -13.36 -8.92
CA GLY A 217 -22.61 -13.61 -10.20
C GLY A 217 -21.22 -12.98 -10.34
N ILE A 218 -21.01 -11.79 -9.79
CA ILE A 218 -19.71 -11.09 -9.84
C ILE A 218 -18.68 -11.86 -9.02
N GLU A 219 -19.03 -12.24 -7.79
CA GLU A 219 -18.11 -12.94 -6.89
C GLU A 219 -17.76 -14.33 -7.44
N LYS A 220 -18.78 -15.10 -7.84
CA LYS A 220 -18.58 -16.46 -8.36
C LYS A 220 -17.83 -16.50 -9.67
N LEU A 221 -18.08 -15.52 -10.55
CA LEU A 221 -17.27 -15.37 -11.77
C LEU A 221 -15.83 -14.99 -11.42
N GLY A 222 -15.61 -14.12 -10.42
CA GLY A 222 -14.27 -13.77 -9.93
C GLY A 222 -13.51 -14.98 -9.40
N ASP A 223 -14.15 -15.79 -8.55
CA ASP A 223 -13.59 -17.05 -8.03
C ASP A 223 -13.24 -18.01 -9.18
N MET A 224 -14.15 -18.21 -10.13
CA MET A 224 -13.92 -19.08 -11.28
C MET A 224 -12.73 -18.58 -12.13
N LEU A 225 -12.62 -17.27 -12.35
CA LEU A 225 -11.53 -16.66 -13.14
C LEU A 225 -10.17 -16.69 -12.41
N SER A 226 -10.16 -16.87 -11.10
CA SER A 226 -8.91 -17.08 -10.34
C SER A 226 -8.33 -18.49 -10.54
N ASP A 227 -9.14 -19.46 -10.95
CA ASP A 227 -8.67 -20.80 -11.28
C ASP A 227 -7.97 -20.83 -12.65
N ALA A 228 -6.74 -21.33 -12.66
CA ALA A 228 -5.90 -21.49 -13.85
C ALA A 228 -6.53 -22.35 -14.96
N ASN A 229 -7.55 -23.16 -14.64
CA ASN A 229 -8.28 -23.98 -15.61
C ASN A 229 -9.26 -23.17 -16.48
N ASN A 230 -9.65 -21.96 -16.07
CA ASN A 230 -10.68 -21.16 -16.75
C ASN A 230 -10.11 -20.08 -17.67
N LYS A 231 -8.87 -20.27 -18.15
CA LYS A 231 -8.16 -19.33 -19.06
C LYS A 231 -8.94 -18.99 -20.32
N THR A 232 -9.73 -19.93 -20.86
CA THR A 232 -10.54 -19.68 -22.07
C THR A 232 -11.61 -18.62 -21.84
N VAL A 233 -12.30 -18.64 -20.70
CA VAL A 233 -13.31 -17.63 -20.36
C VAL A 233 -12.65 -16.27 -20.17
N LEU A 234 -11.51 -16.24 -19.47
CA LEU A 234 -10.73 -15.01 -19.25
C LEU A 234 -10.28 -14.38 -20.58
N GLN A 235 -9.76 -15.20 -21.51
CA GLN A 235 -9.37 -14.75 -22.85
C GLN A 235 -10.57 -14.20 -23.63
N GLU A 236 -11.72 -14.86 -23.58
CA GLU A 236 -12.93 -14.44 -24.27
C GLU A 236 -13.48 -13.11 -23.71
N ILE A 237 -13.47 -12.93 -22.39
CA ILE A 237 -13.78 -11.63 -21.75
C ILE A 237 -12.86 -10.54 -22.30
N GLY A 238 -11.54 -10.79 -22.32
CA GLY A 238 -10.56 -9.83 -22.83
C GLY A 238 -10.75 -9.47 -24.30
N ILE A 239 -11.14 -10.43 -25.15
CA ILE A 239 -11.47 -10.18 -26.56
C ILE A 239 -12.72 -9.29 -26.67
N ARG A 240 -13.75 -9.56 -25.88
CA ARG A 240 -15.02 -8.81 -25.88
C ARG A 240 -14.85 -7.39 -25.36
N MET A 241 -14.03 -7.19 -24.33
CA MET A 241 -13.70 -5.86 -23.81
C MET A 241 -13.08 -4.97 -24.89
N LYS A 242 -12.09 -5.48 -25.61
CA LYS A 242 -11.44 -4.74 -26.71
C LYS A 242 -12.42 -4.37 -27.84
N LYS A 243 -13.42 -5.20 -28.11
CA LYS A 243 -14.48 -4.88 -29.09
C LYS A 243 -15.38 -3.77 -28.58
N TYR A 244 -15.70 -3.78 -27.29
CA TYR A 244 -16.52 -2.76 -26.66
C TYR A 244 -15.85 -1.38 -26.70
N GLU A 245 -14.56 -1.29 -26.35
CA GLU A 245 -13.77 -0.05 -26.44
C GLU A 245 -13.73 0.53 -27.87
N LYS A 246 -13.61 -0.31 -28.90
CA LYS A 246 -13.64 0.14 -30.29
C LYS A 246 -15.02 0.67 -30.68
N THR A 247 -16.08 -0.01 -30.25
CA THR A 247 -17.46 0.35 -30.60
C THR A 247 -17.93 1.61 -29.88
N SER A 248 -17.49 1.85 -28.65
CA SER A 248 -17.75 3.10 -27.92
C SER A 248 -17.03 4.30 -28.53
N THR A 249 -15.80 4.09 -29.03
CA THR A 249 -15.04 5.13 -29.75
C THR A 249 -15.66 5.48 -31.11
N GLU A 250 -16.24 4.51 -31.82
CA GLU A 250 -16.87 4.71 -33.13
C GLU A 250 -18.29 5.29 -33.07
N LYS A 251 -19.00 5.13 -31.94
CA LYS A 251 -20.37 5.66 -31.74
C LYS A 251 -20.44 7.07 -31.14
N GLY A 252 -19.31 7.76 -30.96
CA GLY A 252 -19.31 9.19 -30.66
C GLY A 252 -20.03 9.54 -29.34
N LEU A 253 -19.62 8.94 -28.22
CA LEU A 253 -19.72 9.63 -26.94
C LEU A 253 -18.40 10.36 -26.70
N ALA A 254 -18.41 11.66 -26.98
CA ALA A 254 -17.31 12.56 -26.75
C ALA A 254 -16.97 12.62 -25.26
N THR A 255 -15.76 12.17 -24.90
CA THR A 255 -14.98 12.75 -23.80
C THR A 255 -13.64 13.14 -24.39
N GLU A 256 -13.32 14.43 -24.34
CA GLU A 256 -12.23 15.08 -25.07
C GLU A 256 -10.81 14.73 -24.56
N ASP A 257 -10.64 13.76 -23.67
CA ASP A 257 -9.35 13.44 -23.05
C ASP A 257 -8.56 12.28 -23.71
N PHE A 258 -9.12 11.57 -24.70
CA PHE A 258 -8.43 10.45 -25.35
C PHE A 258 -7.40 10.85 -26.43
N ALA A 259 -7.30 12.14 -26.80
CA ALA A 259 -6.36 12.59 -27.83
C ALA A 259 -4.88 12.50 -27.39
N LYS A 260 -4.59 12.54 -26.09
CA LYS A 260 -3.20 12.50 -25.57
C LYS A 260 -2.64 11.07 -25.46
N VAL A 261 -3.47 10.07 -25.22
CA VAL A 261 -3.02 8.65 -25.12
C VAL A 261 -2.75 8.03 -26.50
N LYS A 262 -3.46 8.49 -27.54
CA LYS A 262 -3.31 7.98 -28.92
C LYS A 262 -1.92 8.28 -29.52
N ILE A 263 -1.22 9.29 -29.02
CA ILE A 263 0.14 9.65 -29.46
C ILE A 263 1.18 8.69 -28.86
N VAL A 264 1.04 8.28 -27.59
CA VAL A 264 2.01 7.41 -26.90
C VAL A 264 1.88 5.95 -27.36
N VAL A 265 0.65 5.47 -27.61
CA VAL A 265 0.42 4.08 -28.04
C VAL A 265 0.85 3.84 -29.49
N ASN A 266 0.74 4.85 -30.37
CA ASN A 266 1.22 4.74 -31.76
C ASN A 266 2.75 4.68 -31.84
N GLU A 267 3.48 5.39 -30.97
CA GLU A 267 4.94 5.34 -30.94
C GLU A 267 5.45 3.97 -30.44
N GLN A 268 4.78 3.38 -29.44
CA GLN A 268 5.11 2.04 -28.93
C GLN A 268 4.75 0.93 -29.92
N ALA A 269 3.65 1.07 -30.66
CA ALA A 269 3.29 0.13 -31.72
C ALA A 269 4.34 0.13 -32.86
N ARG A 270 4.88 1.30 -33.22
CA ARG A 270 5.96 1.43 -34.21
C ARG A 270 7.24 0.73 -33.75
N GLN A 271 7.60 0.85 -32.47
CA GLN A 271 8.77 0.19 -31.89
C GLN A 271 8.64 -1.34 -31.86
N ILE A 272 7.43 -1.87 -31.58
CA ILE A 272 7.18 -3.31 -31.60
C ILE A 272 7.26 -3.88 -33.02
N GLU A 273 6.81 -3.14 -34.02
CA GLU A 273 6.89 -3.56 -35.42
C GLU A 273 8.34 -3.54 -35.93
N GLU A 274 9.12 -2.53 -35.53
CA GLU A 274 10.56 -2.44 -35.84
C GLU A 274 11.37 -3.57 -35.16
N LEU A 275 11.08 -3.90 -33.90
CA LEU A 275 11.68 -5.04 -33.19
C LEU A 275 11.33 -6.39 -33.84
N LYS A 276 10.09 -6.56 -34.32
CA LYS A 276 9.68 -7.78 -35.04
C LYS A 276 10.37 -7.91 -36.39
N ALA A 277 10.58 -6.81 -37.11
CA ALA A 277 11.33 -6.81 -38.36
C ALA A 277 12.81 -7.19 -38.14
N GLN A 278 13.42 -6.70 -37.06
CA GLN A 278 14.80 -7.08 -36.69
C GLN A 278 14.93 -8.56 -36.29
N LEU A 279 13.93 -9.11 -35.57
CA LEU A 279 13.90 -10.54 -35.22
C LEU A 279 13.72 -11.45 -36.43
N ALA A 280 12.92 -11.04 -37.43
CA ALA A 280 12.77 -11.79 -38.68
C ALA A 280 14.05 -11.78 -39.53
N LEU A 281 14.79 -10.66 -39.53
CA LEU A 281 16.11 -10.57 -40.15
C LEU A 281 17.16 -11.43 -39.43
N ALA A 282 17.09 -11.54 -38.11
CA ALA A 282 17.98 -12.39 -37.32
C ALA A 282 17.69 -13.90 -37.51
N SER A 283 16.41 -14.30 -37.61
CA SER A 283 16.04 -15.71 -37.78
C SER A 283 16.27 -16.26 -39.20
N SER A 284 16.34 -15.40 -40.21
CA SER A 284 16.70 -15.80 -41.59
C SER A 284 18.20 -16.05 -41.82
N LYS A 285 19.07 -15.72 -40.85
CA LYS A 285 20.53 -15.97 -40.93
C LYS A 285 21.00 -17.27 -40.26
N GLN A 286 20.10 -18.07 -39.70
CA GLN A 286 20.45 -19.35 -39.07
C GLN A 286 19.60 -20.51 -39.61
N ILE A 287 19.84 -20.92 -40.86
CA ILE A 287 19.62 -22.30 -41.30
C ILE A 287 20.72 -22.68 -42.29
N GLU A 288 21.81 -23.24 -41.79
CA GLU A 288 22.58 -24.29 -42.47
C GLU A 288 23.42 -25.06 -41.43
N GLY A 289 23.16 -26.36 -41.29
CA GLY A 289 24.08 -27.32 -40.66
C GLY A 289 23.74 -27.79 -39.24
N VAL A 290 23.04 -28.92 -39.15
CA VAL A 290 22.70 -29.71 -37.95
C VAL A 290 23.91 -30.48 -37.40
N THR A 291 24.10 -30.55 -36.08
CA THR A 291 24.23 -31.82 -35.29
C THR A 291 24.36 -31.59 -33.78
N VAL A 292 23.81 -32.55 -33.03
CA VAL A 292 23.58 -32.59 -31.58
C VAL A 292 24.78 -33.22 -30.85
N THR A 293 25.24 -32.66 -29.73
CA THR A 293 25.40 -33.34 -28.40
C THR A 293 26.19 -32.50 -27.37
N ASN A 294 25.61 -32.46 -26.15
CA ASN A 294 26.18 -32.33 -24.79
C ASN A 294 27.12 -31.18 -24.35
N TYR A 295 26.62 -30.51 -23.30
CA TYR A 295 27.24 -29.80 -22.16
C TYR A 295 28.69 -29.33 -22.27
N GLU A 296 28.87 -28.00 -22.27
CA GLU A 296 29.79 -27.35 -21.35
C GLU A 296 29.39 -25.88 -21.12
N THR A 297 29.49 -25.49 -19.85
CA THR A 297 29.22 -24.19 -19.24
C THR A 297 29.89 -23.01 -19.95
N VAL A 298 29.12 -21.96 -20.25
CA VAL A 298 29.66 -20.64 -20.62
C VAL A 298 29.34 -19.64 -19.50
N GLU A 299 30.43 -19.09 -18.97
CA GLU A 299 30.51 -18.10 -17.91
C GLU A 299 29.76 -16.78 -18.22
N PRO A 300 29.33 -16.05 -17.18
CA PRO A 300 28.63 -14.78 -17.33
C PRO A 300 29.56 -13.70 -17.90
N THR A 301 29.08 -12.99 -18.92
CA THR A 301 29.72 -11.80 -19.48
C THR A 301 29.94 -10.75 -18.40
N LYS A 302 31.22 -10.52 -18.09
CA LYS A 302 31.72 -9.56 -17.10
C LYS A 302 31.30 -8.15 -17.53
N LYS A 303 30.40 -7.51 -16.77
CA LYS A 303 30.05 -6.09 -16.95
C LYS A 303 31.28 -5.24 -16.59
N LEU A 304 31.82 -4.52 -17.56
CA LEU A 304 32.90 -3.55 -17.35
C LEU A 304 32.43 -2.43 -16.41
N THR A 305 33.28 -2.09 -15.44
CA THR A 305 33.02 -0.98 -14.51
C THR A 305 33.31 0.38 -15.18
N LEU A 306 32.76 1.47 -14.63
CA LEU A 306 32.91 2.82 -15.19
C LEU A 306 34.37 3.25 -15.35
N GLU A 307 35.24 2.93 -14.40
CA GLU A 307 36.65 3.29 -14.44
C GLU A 307 37.40 2.52 -15.54
N GLU A 308 37.08 1.24 -15.72
CA GLU A 308 37.66 0.41 -16.77
C GLU A 308 37.20 0.88 -18.16
N ALA A 309 35.93 1.25 -18.30
CA ALA A 309 35.38 1.79 -19.55
C ALA A 309 35.99 3.16 -19.91
N GLN A 310 36.19 4.05 -18.92
CA GLN A 310 36.85 5.34 -19.14
C GLN A 310 38.30 5.16 -19.62
N LYS A 311 39.04 4.24 -19.01
CA LYS A 311 40.44 3.97 -19.37
C LYS A 311 40.54 3.39 -20.77
N ALA A 312 39.67 2.43 -21.12
CA ALA A 312 39.60 1.86 -22.46
C ALA A 312 39.29 2.93 -23.52
N TYR A 313 38.42 3.88 -23.22
CA TYR A 313 38.07 4.97 -24.16
C TYR A 313 39.25 5.90 -24.42
N ILE A 314 39.97 6.31 -23.38
CA ILE A 314 41.16 7.17 -23.53
C ILE A 314 42.23 6.46 -24.36
N GLU A 315 42.38 5.15 -24.19
CA GLU A 315 43.35 4.35 -24.95
C GLU A 315 42.97 4.20 -26.43
N GLN A 316 41.69 3.95 -26.74
CA GLN A 316 41.20 3.77 -28.11
C GLN A 316 41.13 5.08 -28.89
N GLU A 317 40.57 6.14 -28.30
CA GLU A 317 40.34 7.42 -28.97
C GLU A 317 41.51 8.41 -28.83
N LYS A 318 42.49 8.08 -27.97
CA LYS A 318 43.68 8.92 -27.65
C LYS A 318 43.32 10.35 -27.26
N LYS A 319 42.16 10.53 -26.61
CA LYS A 319 41.60 11.82 -26.18
C LYS A 319 40.92 11.66 -24.84
N ASP A 320 40.98 12.70 -24.02
CA ASP A 320 40.25 12.74 -22.75
C ASP A 320 38.74 12.80 -22.96
N LEU A 321 38.02 12.22 -22.01
CA LEU A 321 36.56 12.24 -22.00
C LEU A 321 36.05 13.68 -21.82
N PRO A 322 35.04 14.12 -22.61
CA PRO A 322 34.39 15.40 -22.38
C PRO A 322 33.86 15.49 -20.94
N PRO A 323 34.01 16.63 -20.24
CA PRO A 323 33.62 16.77 -18.83
C PRO A 323 32.17 16.36 -18.55
N ALA A 324 31.25 16.65 -19.47
CA ALA A 324 29.83 16.31 -19.35
C ALA A 324 29.53 14.79 -19.49
N GLN A 325 30.45 14.01 -20.06
CA GLN A 325 30.24 12.58 -20.35
C GLN A 325 31.15 11.66 -19.52
N LYS A 326 31.95 12.22 -18.62
CA LYS A 326 32.90 11.46 -17.80
C LYS A 326 32.21 10.37 -16.98
N ASN A 327 31.01 10.62 -16.45
CA ASN A 327 30.29 9.65 -15.60
C ASN A 327 29.16 8.89 -16.34
N ASN A 328 29.11 8.93 -17.66
CA ASN A 328 28.04 8.30 -18.45
C ASN A 328 28.53 6.99 -19.09
N LEU A 329 28.38 5.86 -18.37
CA LEU A 329 28.88 4.55 -18.80
C LEU A 329 28.32 4.12 -20.17
N ASP A 330 27.03 4.30 -20.39
CA ASP A 330 26.36 3.87 -21.63
C ASP A 330 26.89 4.63 -22.84
N TRP A 331 27.14 5.94 -22.67
CA TRP A 331 27.75 6.74 -23.72
C TRP A 331 29.17 6.28 -24.03
N ILE A 332 29.98 6.00 -23.01
CA ILE A 332 31.37 5.52 -23.17
C ILE A 332 31.40 4.17 -23.89
N LEU A 333 30.57 3.21 -23.46
CA LEU A 333 30.46 1.90 -24.11
C LEU A 333 29.97 1.99 -25.56
N SER A 334 29.06 2.94 -25.86
CA SER A 334 28.58 3.17 -27.23
C SER A 334 29.67 3.64 -28.19
N LYS A 335 30.74 4.25 -27.66
CA LYS A 335 31.88 4.72 -28.45
C LYS A 335 32.97 3.66 -28.57
N LEU A 336 33.14 2.81 -27.57
CA LEU A 336 34.05 1.67 -27.62
C LEU A 336 33.58 0.58 -28.59
N ASN A 337 32.26 0.41 -28.75
CA ASN A 337 31.67 -0.58 -29.67
C ASN A 337 31.52 -0.10 -31.13
N LYS A 338 32.13 1.03 -31.51
CA LYS A 338 32.16 1.55 -32.89
C LYS A 338 33.47 1.25 -33.59
#